data_AF-A0A9D5NHQ5-F1
#
_entry.id   AF-A0A9D5NHQ5-F1
#
_cell.length_a   1.000
_cell.length_b   1.000
_cell.length_c   1.000
_cell.angle_alpha   90.00
_cell.angle_beta   90.00
_cell.angle_gamma   90.00
#
_symmetry.space_group_name_H-M   'P 1'
#
loop_
_entity.id
_entity.type
_entity.pdbx_description
1 polymer ?
#
loop_
_entity_poly.entity_id
_entity_poly.type
_entity_poly.pdbx_seq_one_letter_code
_entity_poly.pdbx_strand_id
1 'polypeptide(L)'
;MKKNIDKMNILMTKKVHLVQSGYFKPNIQDLKETDIKKINDIISLNYMGYGEFAFDALPSSLRRMTVNKDFYSVFVFNEYKDVKGNSLKIYAPEIFIGNIKNIIKQLTESGYGLKAYCSLSDYIKNTRSEMKDNFWWDIENDFFIFFEHTDKVITAMDSLRKNGYGNVKTISKKNLTKIYLQELTKQNKIIDYKYNKKSKIHQIDFSSDIPIETVLMDAITIARLDKKNVVFAVNGVSFYIDSHSLQDNIVENNGIKVIDFDVDNNIITGSINYYNSIINTRRPIQKILKK
;
A
#
# COMPACT_ATOMS: atom_id res chain seq x y z
N MET A 1 28.37 -17.54 16.63
CA MET A 1 27.01 -17.79 17.17
C MET A 1 25.99 -16.69 16.79
N LYS A 2 26.26 -15.38 17.01
CA LYS A 2 25.36 -14.27 16.57
C LYS A 2 24.92 -14.31 15.10
N LYS A 3 25.85 -14.54 14.16
CA LYS A 3 25.54 -14.64 12.71
C LYS A 3 24.51 -15.73 12.32
N ASN A 4 24.35 -16.78 13.12
CA ASN A 4 23.37 -17.85 12.84
C ASN A 4 21.98 -17.55 13.44
N ILE A 5 21.94 -16.79 14.54
CA ILE A 5 20.69 -16.32 15.16
C ILE A 5 20.06 -15.22 14.30
N ASP A 6 20.86 -14.32 13.73
CA ASP A 6 20.38 -13.29 12.80
C ASP A 6 19.81 -13.91 11.51
N LYS A 7 20.45 -14.97 10.98
CA LYS A 7 19.90 -15.75 9.85
C LYS A 7 18.60 -16.48 10.20
N MET A 8 18.48 -17.07 11.40
CA MET A 8 17.24 -17.72 11.85
C MET A 8 16.11 -16.71 12.10
N ASN A 9 16.39 -15.52 12.63
CA ASN A 9 15.38 -14.46 12.83
C ASN A 9 14.92 -13.86 11.49
N ILE A 10 15.80 -13.75 10.50
CA ILE A 10 15.44 -13.41 9.11
C ILE A 10 14.59 -14.53 8.46
N LEU A 11 14.82 -15.80 8.81
CA LEU A 11 14.03 -16.94 8.33
C LEU A 11 12.67 -17.07 9.04
N MET A 12 12.56 -16.69 10.32
CA MET A 12 11.34 -16.80 11.14
C MET A 12 10.38 -15.61 11.00
N THR A 13 10.78 -14.55 10.31
CA THR A 13 9.92 -13.38 10.00
C THR A 13 9.54 -13.25 8.53
N LYS A 14 10.05 -14.14 7.66
CA LYS A 14 9.63 -14.19 6.26
C LYS A 14 8.24 -14.83 6.16
N LYS A 15 7.21 -13.99 6.03
CA LYS A 15 5.93 -14.45 5.49
C LYS A 15 6.22 -15.11 4.14
N VAL A 16 5.85 -16.37 4.01
CA VAL A 16 5.92 -17.06 2.72
C VAL A 16 4.89 -16.39 1.80
N HIS A 17 5.15 -16.37 0.50
CA HIS A 17 4.32 -15.72 -0.51
C HIS A 17 3.75 -16.79 -1.44
N LEU A 18 2.43 -16.80 -1.62
CA LEU A 18 1.77 -17.58 -2.65
C LEU A 18 1.46 -16.66 -3.82
N VAL A 19 2.41 -16.58 -4.77
CA VAL A 19 2.27 -15.71 -5.95
C VAL A 19 1.82 -16.52 -7.14
N GLN A 20 0.72 -16.11 -7.76
CA GLN A 20 0.23 -16.64 -9.02
C GLN A 20 0.56 -15.69 -10.16
N SER A 21 1.20 -16.18 -11.22
CA SER A 21 1.41 -15.40 -12.44
C SER A 21 0.25 -15.57 -13.42
N GLY A 22 0.13 -14.61 -14.32
CA GLY A 22 -0.84 -14.59 -15.40
C GLY A 22 -0.56 -13.46 -16.36
N TYR A 23 -1.50 -13.23 -17.26
CA TYR A 23 -1.38 -12.22 -18.29
C TYR A 23 -2.72 -11.53 -18.54
N PHE A 24 -2.68 -10.27 -18.96
CA PHE A 24 -3.85 -9.59 -19.50
C PHE A 24 -4.26 -10.21 -20.83
N LYS A 25 -5.56 -10.41 -21.02
CA LYS A 25 -6.07 -11.04 -22.24
C LYS A 25 -5.79 -10.17 -23.47
N PRO A 26 -5.54 -10.77 -24.65
CA PRO A 26 -5.14 -10.02 -25.85
C PRO A 26 -6.13 -8.95 -26.33
N ASN A 27 -7.43 -9.09 -26.01
CA ASN A 27 -8.50 -8.20 -26.42
C ASN A 27 -8.96 -7.23 -25.32
N ILE A 28 -8.12 -7.03 -24.28
CA ILE A 28 -8.49 -6.20 -23.13
C ILE A 28 -8.70 -4.72 -23.50
N GLN A 29 -8.03 -4.23 -24.53
CA GLN A 29 -8.16 -2.85 -25.01
C GLN A 29 -9.57 -2.57 -25.55
N ASP A 30 -10.20 -3.58 -26.18
CA ASP A 30 -11.52 -3.46 -26.81
C ASP A 30 -12.67 -3.64 -25.81
N LEU A 31 -12.40 -4.16 -24.62
CA LEU A 31 -13.41 -4.37 -23.58
C LEU A 31 -13.92 -3.04 -23.05
N LYS A 32 -15.24 -2.79 -23.14
CA LYS A 32 -15.87 -1.64 -22.49
C LYS A 32 -15.97 -1.88 -21.00
N GLU A 33 -15.99 -0.81 -20.21
CA GLU A 33 -16.11 -0.91 -18.74
C GLU A 33 -17.37 -1.65 -18.29
N THR A 34 -18.47 -1.49 -19.04
CA THR A 34 -19.75 -2.18 -18.79
C THR A 34 -19.66 -3.70 -18.93
N ASP A 35 -18.67 -4.19 -19.68
CA ASP A 35 -18.51 -5.60 -19.99
C ASP A 35 -17.64 -6.31 -18.94
N ILE A 36 -16.91 -5.54 -18.11
CA ILE A 36 -16.02 -6.05 -17.07
C ILE A 36 -16.81 -6.30 -15.80
N LYS A 37 -17.06 -7.58 -15.47
CA LYS A 37 -17.84 -8.01 -14.31
C LYS A 37 -16.98 -8.63 -13.21
N LYS A 38 -15.86 -9.23 -13.57
CA LYS A 38 -14.93 -9.93 -12.67
C LYS A 38 -13.49 -9.79 -13.15
N ILE A 39 -12.54 -10.07 -12.25
CA ILE A 39 -11.11 -10.03 -12.60
C ILE A 39 -10.77 -10.99 -13.75
N ASN A 40 -11.35 -12.19 -13.77
CA ASN A 40 -11.15 -13.18 -14.83
C ASN A 40 -11.67 -12.74 -16.21
N ASP A 41 -12.38 -11.62 -16.33
CA ASP A 41 -12.74 -11.08 -17.64
C ASP A 41 -11.52 -10.44 -18.32
N ILE A 42 -10.60 -9.87 -17.52
CA ILE A 42 -9.44 -9.11 -18.01
C ILE A 42 -8.11 -9.86 -17.91
N ILE A 43 -7.99 -10.82 -17.00
CA ILE A 43 -6.77 -11.63 -16.82
C ILE A 43 -7.01 -13.11 -17.13
N SER A 44 -5.97 -13.77 -17.61
CA SER A 44 -5.83 -15.22 -17.65
C SER A 44 -4.70 -15.61 -16.71
N LEU A 45 -5.01 -16.40 -15.69
CA LEU A 45 -4.01 -16.88 -14.73
C LEU A 45 -3.37 -18.17 -15.23
N ASN A 46 -2.07 -18.33 -14.97
CA ASN A 46 -1.38 -19.59 -15.21
C ASN A 46 -1.77 -20.61 -14.15
N TYR A 47 -1.84 -21.88 -14.56
CA TYR A 47 -2.17 -22.99 -13.67
C TYR A 47 -1.04 -23.28 -12.68
N MET A 48 -1.32 -23.20 -11.39
CA MET A 48 -0.37 -23.52 -10.31
C MET A 48 -0.57 -24.92 -9.67
N GLY A 49 -1.42 -25.77 -10.25
CA GLY A 49 -1.64 -27.12 -9.72
C GLY A 49 -2.77 -27.23 -8.69
N TYR A 50 -2.77 -28.34 -7.94
CA TYR A 50 -3.81 -28.71 -6.97
C TYR A 50 -4.02 -27.69 -5.83
N GLY A 51 -2.99 -26.89 -5.51
CA GLY A 51 -3.03 -25.90 -4.42
C GLY A 51 -3.98 -24.72 -4.65
N GLU A 52 -4.39 -24.43 -5.89
CA GLU A 52 -5.39 -23.38 -6.19
C GLU A 52 -6.81 -23.79 -5.83
N PHE A 53 -7.10 -25.09 -5.96
CA PHE A 53 -8.43 -25.67 -5.78
C PHE A 53 -8.65 -26.13 -4.35
N ALA A 54 -7.58 -26.59 -3.70
CA ALA A 54 -7.61 -26.85 -2.28
C ALA A 54 -7.73 -25.50 -1.54
N PHE A 55 -8.81 -25.31 -0.78
CA PHE A 55 -9.01 -24.21 0.17
C PHE A 55 -9.46 -22.83 -0.36
N ASP A 56 -10.00 -22.72 -1.59
CA ASP A 56 -10.58 -21.46 -2.09
C ASP A 56 -9.64 -20.23 -1.96
N ALA A 57 -8.33 -20.42 -2.15
CA ALA A 57 -7.33 -19.38 -1.84
C ALA A 57 -7.54 -18.10 -2.67
N LEU A 58 -7.72 -18.25 -3.99
CA LEU A 58 -7.99 -17.16 -4.93
C LEU A 58 -9.33 -16.44 -4.62
N PRO A 59 -10.49 -17.13 -4.56
CA PRO A 59 -11.74 -16.50 -4.14
C PRO A 59 -11.65 -15.80 -2.78
N SER A 60 -10.91 -16.38 -1.83
CA SER A 60 -10.73 -15.81 -0.50
C SER A 60 -9.92 -14.52 -0.52
N SER A 61 -8.81 -14.50 -1.24
CA SER A 61 -8.01 -13.28 -1.43
C SER A 61 -8.82 -12.19 -2.13
N LEU A 62 -9.51 -12.53 -3.22
CA LEU A 62 -10.32 -11.57 -3.95
C LEU A 62 -11.43 -10.98 -3.08
N ARG A 63 -12.07 -11.83 -2.26
CA ARG A 63 -13.08 -11.41 -1.30
C ARG A 63 -12.51 -10.38 -0.31
N ARG A 64 -11.33 -10.64 0.26
CA ARG A 64 -10.66 -9.72 1.19
C ARG A 64 -10.30 -8.40 0.51
N MET A 65 -9.78 -8.45 -0.72
CA MET A 65 -9.46 -7.26 -1.52
C MET A 65 -10.73 -6.43 -1.83
N THR A 66 -11.80 -7.08 -2.29
CA THR A 66 -13.05 -6.40 -2.66
C THR A 66 -13.75 -5.77 -1.43
N VAL A 67 -13.80 -6.46 -0.29
CA VAL A 67 -14.34 -5.93 0.97
C VAL A 67 -13.60 -4.67 1.40
N ASN A 68 -12.29 -4.67 1.23
CA ASN A 68 -11.40 -3.62 1.69
C ASN A 68 -11.01 -2.64 0.57
N LYS A 69 -11.69 -2.64 -0.58
CA LYS A 69 -11.30 -1.87 -1.77
C LYS A 69 -11.10 -0.38 -1.50
N ASP A 70 -11.83 0.23 -0.57
CA ASP A 70 -11.66 1.65 -0.19
C ASP A 70 -10.26 1.99 0.33
N PHE A 71 -9.46 0.99 0.69
CA PHE A 71 -8.09 1.15 1.20
C PHE A 71 -7.04 0.79 0.15
N TYR A 72 -7.47 0.33 -1.02
CA TYR A 72 -6.57 -0.06 -2.10
C TYR A 72 -6.33 1.12 -3.03
N SER A 73 -5.06 1.34 -3.31
CA SER A 73 -4.59 2.32 -4.28
C SER A 73 -3.62 1.65 -5.25
N VAL A 74 -3.41 2.29 -6.39
CA VAL A 74 -2.38 1.89 -7.35
C VAL A 74 -1.11 2.68 -7.03
N PHE A 75 -0.02 1.96 -6.83
CA PHE A 75 1.30 2.52 -6.58
C PHE A 75 2.21 2.26 -7.77
N VAL A 76 2.96 3.27 -8.19
CA VAL A 76 3.86 3.19 -9.34
C VAL A 76 5.32 3.18 -8.85
N PHE A 77 6.10 2.23 -9.36
CA PHE A 77 7.50 2.02 -9.02
C PHE A 77 8.34 2.20 -10.28
N ASN A 78 8.89 3.40 -10.45
CA ASN A 78 9.61 3.79 -11.67
C ASN A 78 10.98 3.12 -11.82
N GLU A 79 11.51 2.58 -10.72
CA GLU A 79 12.78 1.84 -10.70
C GLU A 79 12.68 0.45 -11.33
N TYR A 80 11.48 -0.11 -11.45
CA TYR A 80 11.24 -1.39 -12.12
C TYR A 80 10.46 -1.15 -13.41
N LYS A 81 11.06 -1.49 -14.55
CA LYS A 81 10.45 -1.33 -15.86
C LYS A 81 10.37 -2.66 -16.59
N ASP A 82 9.33 -2.82 -17.41
CA ASP A 82 9.28 -3.90 -18.37
C ASP A 82 10.10 -3.59 -19.63
N VAL A 83 10.12 -4.53 -20.57
CA VAL A 83 10.81 -4.41 -21.86
C VAL A 83 10.28 -3.29 -22.75
N LYS A 84 9.04 -2.84 -22.52
CA LYS A 84 8.42 -1.73 -23.23
C LYS A 84 8.65 -0.38 -22.52
N GLY A 85 9.32 -0.39 -21.38
CA GLY A 85 9.57 0.80 -20.56
C GLY A 85 8.42 1.19 -19.63
N ASN A 86 7.37 0.37 -19.51
CA ASN A 86 6.28 0.61 -18.56
C ASN A 86 6.79 0.41 -17.13
N SER A 87 6.44 1.32 -16.23
CA SER A 87 6.75 1.17 -14.80
C SER A 87 5.89 0.08 -14.14
N LEU A 88 6.48 -0.62 -13.18
CA LEU A 88 5.78 -1.59 -12.34
C LEU A 88 4.71 -0.87 -11.51
N LYS A 89 3.53 -1.47 -11.44
CA LYS A 89 2.37 -0.99 -10.71
C LYS A 89 1.92 -2.04 -9.72
N ILE A 90 1.43 -1.58 -8.58
CA ILE A 90 0.92 -2.46 -7.52
C ILE A 90 -0.44 -1.95 -7.08
N TYR A 91 -1.45 -2.82 -7.15
CA TYR A 91 -2.74 -2.57 -6.54
C TYR A 91 -2.79 -3.24 -5.16
N ALA A 92 -2.70 -2.44 -4.10
CA ALA A 92 -2.55 -2.93 -2.74
C ALA A 92 -3.14 -1.96 -1.70
N PRO A 93 -3.35 -2.40 -0.45
CA PRO A 93 -3.70 -1.50 0.64
C PRO A 93 -2.59 -0.49 0.90
N GLU A 94 -2.95 0.79 1.08
CA GLU A 94 -1.94 1.84 1.33
C GLU A 94 -1.06 1.54 2.54
N ILE A 95 -1.65 0.90 3.55
CA ILE A 95 -1.01 0.55 4.83
C ILE A 95 0.19 -0.40 4.67
N PHE A 96 0.31 -1.10 3.54
CA PHE A 96 1.34 -2.10 3.32
C PHE A 96 2.44 -1.63 2.37
N ILE A 97 2.39 -0.40 1.86
CA ILE A 97 3.30 0.05 0.80
C ILE A 97 4.79 -0.06 1.18
N GLY A 98 5.14 0.25 2.43
CA GLY A 98 6.50 0.12 2.94
C GLY A 98 6.99 -1.33 2.97
N ASN A 99 6.12 -2.26 3.36
CA ASN A 99 6.43 -3.69 3.36
C ASN A 99 6.47 -4.25 1.93
N ILE A 100 5.58 -3.79 1.06
CA ILE A 100 5.49 -4.21 -0.35
C ILE A 100 6.76 -3.86 -1.10
N LYS A 101 7.39 -2.70 -0.86
CA LYS A 101 8.72 -2.38 -1.42
C LYS A 101 9.74 -3.48 -1.17
N ASN A 102 9.82 -3.94 0.07
CA ASN A 102 10.73 -5.01 0.47
C ASN A 102 10.33 -6.35 -0.17
N ILE A 103 9.04 -6.63 -0.30
CA ILE A 103 8.53 -7.83 -0.97
C ILE A 103 8.91 -7.82 -2.45
N ILE A 104 8.68 -6.71 -3.17
CA ILE A 104 9.08 -6.59 -4.57
C ILE A 104 10.57 -6.80 -4.74
N LYS A 105 11.39 -6.15 -3.91
CA LYS A 105 12.84 -6.36 -3.91
C LYS A 105 13.18 -7.85 -3.73
N GLN A 106 12.51 -8.54 -2.80
CA GLN A 106 12.74 -9.98 -2.59
C GLN A 106 12.31 -10.83 -3.79
N LEU A 107 11.18 -10.51 -4.42
CA LEU A 107 10.66 -11.19 -5.61
C LEU A 107 11.56 -10.99 -6.84
N THR A 108 12.18 -9.83 -6.98
CA THR A 108 13.03 -9.49 -8.14
C THR A 108 14.49 -9.90 -7.98
N GLU A 109 15.00 -9.96 -6.74
CA GLU A 109 16.42 -10.21 -6.47
C GLU A 109 16.71 -11.60 -5.91
N SER A 110 15.81 -12.18 -5.11
CA SER A 110 16.21 -13.24 -4.19
C SER A 110 15.48 -14.57 -4.35
N GLY A 111 14.28 -14.62 -4.97
CA GLY A 111 13.49 -15.86 -5.14
C GLY A 111 13.09 -16.59 -3.84
N TYR A 112 13.65 -16.19 -2.69
CA TYR A 112 13.43 -16.79 -1.38
C TYR A 112 12.08 -16.37 -0.82
N GLY A 113 11.33 -17.33 -0.29
CA GLY A 113 10.05 -17.09 0.38
C GLY A 113 8.83 -17.30 -0.50
N LEU A 114 8.98 -17.85 -1.71
CA LEU A 114 7.85 -18.19 -2.57
C LEU A 114 7.42 -19.65 -2.39
N LYS A 115 6.10 -19.91 -2.38
CA LYS A 115 5.53 -21.27 -2.43
C LYS A 115 5.57 -21.88 -3.83
N ALA A 116 5.71 -21.05 -4.86
CA ALA A 116 5.77 -21.44 -6.26
C ALA A 116 6.76 -20.54 -7.03
N TYR A 117 7.26 -21.03 -8.16
CA TYR A 117 8.12 -20.21 -9.03
C TYR A 117 7.38 -18.94 -9.48
N CYS A 118 8.06 -17.80 -9.43
CA CYS A 118 7.56 -16.51 -9.87
C CYS A 118 8.44 -15.96 -11.00
N SER A 119 7.81 -15.64 -12.13
CA SER A 119 8.44 -15.14 -13.35
C SER A 119 8.81 -13.65 -13.32
N LEU A 120 8.46 -12.90 -12.25
CA LEU A 120 8.59 -11.44 -12.21
C LEU A 120 10.04 -10.95 -12.39
N SER A 121 11.01 -11.57 -11.72
CA SER A 121 12.45 -11.25 -11.91
C SER A 121 12.87 -11.41 -13.37
N ASP A 122 12.46 -12.53 -13.98
CA ASP A 122 12.87 -12.89 -15.33
C ASP A 122 12.24 -11.95 -16.36
N TYR A 123 11.00 -11.53 -16.11
CA TYR A 123 10.27 -10.54 -16.90
C TYR A 123 10.93 -9.15 -16.85
N ILE A 124 11.25 -8.64 -15.66
CA ILE A 124 11.91 -7.33 -15.50
C ILE A 124 13.32 -7.32 -16.13
N LYS A 125 14.08 -8.41 -15.94
CA LYS A 125 15.44 -8.52 -16.48
C LYS A 125 15.47 -8.92 -17.97
N ASN A 126 14.31 -9.17 -18.57
CA ASN A 126 14.17 -9.66 -19.94
C ASN A 126 15.05 -10.88 -20.24
N THR A 127 15.16 -11.80 -19.28
CA THR A 127 16.06 -12.97 -19.40
C THR A 127 15.42 -14.13 -20.15
N ARG A 128 14.13 -14.02 -20.49
CA ARG A 128 13.37 -15.03 -21.23
C ARG A 128 12.50 -14.33 -22.28
N SER A 129 12.82 -14.55 -23.55
CA SER A 129 12.24 -13.87 -24.71
C SER A 129 10.75 -14.16 -24.97
N GLU A 130 10.17 -15.16 -24.30
CA GLU A 130 8.80 -15.64 -24.56
C GLU A 130 7.83 -15.44 -23.39
N MET A 131 8.20 -14.68 -22.37
CA MET A 131 7.33 -14.49 -21.22
C MET A 131 6.11 -13.63 -21.57
N LYS A 132 4.93 -14.26 -21.53
CA LYS A 132 3.64 -13.58 -21.67
C LYS A 132 3.16 -12.97 -20.35
N ASP A 133 3.71 -13.44 -19.23
CA ASP A 133 3.29 -13.04 -17.89
C ASP A 133 3.52 -11.54 -17.67
N ASN A 134 2.45 -10.78 -17.51
CA ASN A 134 2.50 -9.35 -17.19
C ASN A 134 1.58 -8.98 -16.02
N PHE A 135 1.11 -9.99 -15.28
CA PHE A 135 0.29 -9.88 -14.10
C PHE A 135 0.72 -10.92 -13.06
N TRP A 136 0.82 -10.51 -11.80
CA TRP A 136 1.08 -11.40 -10.67
C TRP A 136 0.16 -11.06 -9.51
N TRP A 137 -0.34 -12.07 -8.81
CA TRP A 137 -1.21 -11.94 -7.66
C TRP A 137 -0.57 -12.64 -6.47
N ASP A 138 -0.20 -11.86 -5.45
CA ASP A 138 0.15 -12.41 -4.14
C ASP A 138 -1.13 -12.69 -3.35
N ILE A 139 -1.56 -13.95 -3.37
CA ILE A 139 -2.82 -14.43 -2.81
C ILE A 139 -2.80 -14.37 -1.28
N GLU A 140 -1.62 -14.51 -0.67
CA GLU A 140 -1.49 -14.48 0.79
C GLU A 140 -1.52 -13.06 1.34
N ASN A 141 -0.99 -12.10 0.58
CA ASN A 141 -0.86 -10.72 1.01
C ASN A 141 -1.85 -9.77 0.31
N ASP A 142 -2.75 -10.31 -0.51
CA ASP A 142 -3.88 -9.60 -1.12
C ASP A 142 -3.46 -8.38 -1.95
N PHE A 143 -2.54 -8.56 -2.90
CA PHE A 143 -2.18 -7.50 -3.85
C PHE A 143 -1.89 -8.03 -5.26
N PHE A 144 -2.00 -7.13 -6.24
CA PHE A 144 -1.62 -7.38 -7.63
C PHE A 144 -0.36 -6.61 -7.99
N ILE A 145 0.48 -7.20 -8.84
CA ILE A 145 1.59 -6.57 -9.53
C ILE A 145 1.31 -6.64 -11.03
N PHE A 146 1.48 -5.54 -11.75
CA PHE A 146 1.26 -5.47 -13.19
C PHE A 146 1.99 -4.27 -13.81
N PHE A 147 2.03 -4.19 -15.13
CA PHE A 147 2.70 -3.08 -15.84
C PHE A 147 1.73 -2.22 -16.67
N GLU A 148 0.65 -2.81 -17.15
CA GLU A 148 -0.31 -2.19 -18.09
C GLU A 148 -1.76 -2.23 -17.53
N HIS A 149 -2.69 -1.55 -18.19
CA HIS A 149 -4.14 -1.67 -17.94
C HIS A 149 -4.67 -1.35 -16.53
N THR A 150 -4.10 -0.33 -15.88
CA THR A 150 -4.52 0.15 -14.55
C THR A 150 -6.03 0.32 -14.42
N ASP A 151 -6.65 1.05 -15.36
CA ASP A 151 -8.06 1.38 -15.31
C ASP A 151 -8.93 0.11 -15.33
N LYS A 152 -8.55 -0.88 -16.15
CA LYS A 152 -9.27 -2.16 -16.26
C LYS A 152 -9.24 -2.93 -14.94
N VAL A 153 -8.10 -2.94 -14.24
CA VAL A 153 -7.96 -3.56 -12.92
C VAL A 153 -8.88 -2.86 -11.91
N ILE A 154 -8.88 -1.52 -11.89
CA ILE A 154 -9.75 -0.73 -11.00
C ILE A 154 -11.23 -1.03 -11.30
N THR A 155 -11.64 -0.95 -12.56
CA THR A 155 -13.00 -1.24 -13.03
C THR A 155 -13.45 -2.65 -12.64
N ALA A 156 -12.59 -3.66 -12.80
CA ALA A 156 -12.90 -5.03 -12.39
C ALA A 156 -13.18 -5.14 -10.90
N MET A 157 -12.36 -4.47 -10.07
CA MET A 157 -12.54 -4.46 -8.61
C MET A 157 -13.79 -3.66 -8.18
N ASP A 158 -14.12 -2.57 -8.88
CA ASP A 158 -15.37 -1.82 -8.68
C ASP A 158 -16.60 -2.64 -9.03
N SER A 159 -16.56 -3.32 -10.17
CA SER A 159 -17.67 -4.17 -10.64
C SER A 159 -17.92 -5.33 -9.69
N LEU A 160 -16.87 -6.02 -9.22
CA LEU A 160 -16.97 -7.07 -8.21
C LEU A 160 -17.68 -6.56 -6.95
N ARG A 161 -17.25 -5.41 -6.42
CA ARG A 161 -17.85 -4.83 -5.21
C ARG A 161 -19.30 -4.43 -5.43
N LYS A 162 -19.60 -3.77 -6.55
CA LYS A 162 -20.97 -3.33 -6.91
C LYS A 162 -21.93 -4.51 -7.03
N ASN A 163 -21.45 -5.64 -7.55
CA ASN A 163 -22.22 -6.88 -7.70
C ASN A 163 -22.31 -7.69 -6.39
N GLY A 164 -21.87 -7.13 -5.25
CA GLY A 164 -21.97 -7.77 -3.94
C GLY A 164 -20.95 -8.88 -3.71
N TYR A 165 -19.92 -9.01 -4.55
CA TYR A 165 -18.84 -9.95 -4.32
C TYR A 165 -18.12 -9.58 -3.01
N GLY A 166 -18.11 -10.52 -2.07
CA GLY A 166 -17.57 -10.29 -0.74
C GLY A 166 -18.45 -9.49 0.20
N ASN A 167 -19.78 -9.49 0.04
CA ASN A 167 -20.71 -9.05 1.08
C ASN A 167 -20.62 -9.95 2.34
N VAL A 168 -19.56 -9.76 3.11
CA VAL A 168 -19.44 -10.06 4.54
C VAL A 168 -19.51 -8.70 5.22
N LYS A 169 -20.25 -8.58 6.33
CA LYS A 169 -20.39 -7.33 7.13
C LYS A 169 -19.08 -6.54 7.07
N THR A 170 -19.10 -5.42 6.36
CA THR A 170 -17.93 -4.57 6.11
C THR A 170 -17.20 -4.41 7.43
N ILE A 171 -15.91 -4.79 7.49
CA ILE A 171 -15.10 -4.47 8.66
C ILE A 171 -15.15 -2.95 8.76
N SER A 172 -15.89 -2.43 9.74
CA SER A 172 -16.12 -0.99 9.84
C SER A 172 -14.76 -0.29 9.88
N LYS A 173 -14.61 0.90 9.29
CA LYS A 173 -13.37 1.68 9.33
C LYS A 173 -12.76 1.78 10.73
N LYS A 174 -13.62 1.85 11.76
CA LYS A 174 -13.24 1.83 13.19
C LYS A 174 -12.43 0.60 13.62
N ASN A 175 -12.63 -0.55 12.98
CA ASN A 175 -11.89 -1.79 13.28
C ASN A 175 -10.54 -1.84 12.57
N LEU A 176 -10.35 -1.11 11.46
CA LEU A 176 -9.10 -1.18 10.68
C LEU A 176 -7.99 -0.37 11.30
N THR A 177 -8.27 0.83 11.82
CA THR A 177 -7.27 1.56 12.63
C THR A 177 -6.80 0.70 13.80
N LYS A 178 -7.73 -0.02 14.45
CA LYS A 178 -7.40 -0.97 15.52
C LYS A 178 -6.52 -2.13 15.03
N ILE A 179 -6.86 -2.77 13.91
CA ILE A 179 -6.05 -3.85 13.32
C ILE A 179 -4.66 -3.35 12.94
N TYR A 180 -4.57 -2.18 12.31
CA TYR A 180 -3.30 -1.60 11.89
C TYR A 180 -2.41 -1.25 13.08
N LEU A 181 -2.98 -0.61 14.11
CA LEU A 181 -2.28 -0.37 15.39
C LEU A 181 -1.81 -1.68 16.02
N GLN A 182 -2.62 -2.74 16.01
CA GLN A 182 -2.21 -4.06 16.50
C GLN A 182 -1.03 -4.64 15.72
N GLU A 183 -1.00 -4.49 14.39
CA GLU A 183 0.13 -4.93 13.57
C GLU A 183 1.40 -4.10 13.84
N LEU A 184 1.27 -2.79 14.00
CA LEU A 184 2.40 -1.93 14.39
C LEU A 184 2.93 -2.30 15.79
N THR A 185 2.05 -2.59 16.76
CA THR A 185 2.44 -3.10 18.08
C THR A 185 3.16 -4.45 17.98
N LYS A 186 2.66 -5.40 17.17
CA LYS A 186 3.32 -6.70 16.95
C LYS A 186 4.71 -6.58 16.33
N GLN A 187 4.92 -5.54 15.51
CA GLN A 187 6.21 -5.21 14.92
C GLN A 187 7.14 -4.45 15.88
N ASN A 188 6.73 -4.27 17.15
CA ASN A 188 7.40 -3.43 18.15
C ASN A 188 7.61 -1.98 17.69
N LYS A 189 6.76 -1.48 16.79
CA LYS A 189 6.88 -0.12 16.26
C LYS A 189 6.29 0.95 17.18
N ILE A 190 5.29 0.59 17.98
CA ILE A 190 4.56 1.48 18.89
C ILE A 190 4.93 1.11 20.33
N ILE A 191 5.36 2.11 21.10
CA ILE A 191 5.60 2.04 22.54
C ILE A 191 4.29 2.23 23.30
N ASP A 192 3.52 3.28 22.96
CA ASP A 192 2.25 3.60 23.61
C ASP A 192 1.22 4.12 22.59
N TYR A 193 -0.06 3.88 22.87
CA TYR A 193 -1.18 4.35 22.07
C TYR A 193 -2.36 4.74 22.95
N LYS A 194 -2.86 5.95 22.75
CA LYS A 194 -4.05 6.49 23.44
C LYS A 194 -5.00 7.15 22.46
N TYR A 195 -6.28 6.87 22.58
CA TYR A 195 -7.33 7.58 21.84
C TYR A 195 -8.11 8.52 22.75
N ASN A 196 -8.03 9.82 22.48
CA ASN A 196 -8.82 10.82 23.20
C ASN A 196 -10.19 10.96 22.54
N LYS A 197 -11.23 10.42 23.20
CA LYS A 197 -12.62 10.46 22.68
C LYS A 197 -13.17 11.88 22.53
N LYS A 198 -12.76 12.83 23.39
CA LYS A 198 -13.28 14.20 23.41
C LYS A 198 -12.74 15.02 22.24
N SER A 199 -11.43 14.98 22.03
CA SER A 199 -10.78 15.68 20.90
C SER A 199 -10.79 14.88 19.61
N LYS A 200 -11.15 13.60 19.66
CA LYS A 200 -11.08 12.64 18.55
C LYS A 200 -9.66 12.49 17.97
N ILE A 201 -8.64 12.61 18.80
CA ILE A 201 -7.23 12.53 18.41
C ILE A 201 -6.65 11.17 18.81
N HIS A 202 -5.86 10.58 17.91
CA HIS A 202 -4.96 9.46 18.23
C HIS A 202 -3.63 10.01 18.72
N GLN A 203 -3.14 9.56 19.88
CA GLN A 203 -1.82 9.86 20.39
C GLN A 203 -0.97 8.59 20.36
N ILE A 204 0.18 8.64 19.70
CA ILE A 204 0.99 7.45 19.39
C ILE A 204 2.46 7.72 19.68
N ASP A 205 3.07 6.94 20.56
CA ASP A 205 4.50 7.00 20.80
C ASP A 205 5.17 5.87 20.03
N PHE A 206 6.02 6.21 19.07
CA PHE A 206 6.75 5.24 18.25
C PHE A 206 8.13 4.94 18.82
N SER A 207 8.66 3.77 18.47
CA SER A 207 9.99 3.36 18.90
C SER A 207 11.10 4.22 18.27
N SER A 208 12.13 4.50 19.06
CA SER A 208 13.24 5.41 18.70
C SER A 208 14.16 4.87 17.59
N ASP A 209 14.13 3.56 17.36
CA ASP A 209 14.94 2.85 16.38
C ASP A 209 14.32 2.86 14.96
N ILE A 210 13.13 3.43 14.80
CA ILE A 210 12.43 3.51 13.52
C ILE A 210 12.83 4.81 12.80
N PRO A 211 13.21 4.74 11.50
CA PRO A 211 13.42 5.94 10.70
C PRO A 211 12.18 6.85 10.70
N ILE A 212 12.39 8.16 10.86
CA ILE A 212 11.30 9.14 11.01
C ILE A 212 10.33 9.13 9.83
N GLU A 213 10.82 8.83 8.62
CA GLU A 213 10.02 8.72 7.40
C GLU A 213 9.03 7.56 7.50
N THR A 214 9.44 6.44 8.11
CA THR A 214 8.57 5.28 8.32
C THR A 214 7.49 5.61 9.34
N VAL A 215 7.86 6.28 10.44
CA VAL A 215 6.89 6.73 11.46
C VAL A 215 5.86 7.68 10.85
N LEU A 216 6.32 8.64 10.05
CA LEU A 216 5.44 9.59 9.36
C LEU A 216 4.44 8.87 8.45
N MET A 217 4.89 7.91 7.65
CA MET A 217 4.00 7.13 6.77
C MET A 217 2.97 6.32 7.56
N ASP A 218 3.36 5.71 8.67
CA ASP A 218 2.47 4.97 9.55
C ASP A 218 1.44 5.92 10.22
N ALA A 219 1.85 7.12 10.63
CA ALA A 219 0.97 8.13 11.22
C ALA A 219 -0.04 8.72 10.21
N ILE A 220 0.40 9.04 8.99
CA ILE A 220 -0.47 9.48 7.87
C ILE A 220 -1.51 8.40 7.58
N THR A 221 -1.09 7.14 7.56
CA THR A 221 -1.97 5.99 7.33
C THR A 221 -3.08 5.93 8.39
N ILE A 222 -2.74 6.09 9.66
CA ILE A 222 -3.72 6.09 10.76
C ILE A 222 -4.70 7.25 10.62
N ALA A 223 -4.21 8.44 10.27
CA ALA A 223 -5.04 9.63 10.06
C ALA A 223 -6.07 9.42 8.94
N ARG A 224 -5.65 8.78 7.84
CA ARG A 224 -6.51 8.44 6.70
C ARG A 224 -7.57 7.39 7.06
N LEU A 225 -7.18 6.31 7.72
CA LEU A 225 -8.07 5.19 8.05
C LEU A 225 -9.28 5.63 8.87
N ASP A 226 -9.03 6.47 9.89
CA ASP A 226 -10.08 6.86 10.85
C ASP A 226 -10.68 8.23 10.53
N LYS A 227 -10.16 8.95 9.53
CA LYS A 227 -10.46 10.37 9.20
C LYS A 227 -10.40 11.25 10.45
N LYS A 228 -9.30 11.10 11.20
CA LYS A 228 -9.07 11.78 12.49
C LYS A 228 -7.64 12.25 12.57
N ASN A 229 -7.44 13.29 13.36
CA ASN A 229 -6.12 13.87 13.56
C ASN A 229 -5.26 12.94 14.41
N VAL A 230 -3.96 12.95 14.13
CA VAL A 230 -2.98 12.11 14.80
C VAL A 230 -1.91 13.00 15.41
N VAL A 231 -1.67 12.83 16.70
CA VAL A 231 -0.46 13.28 17.38
C VAL A 231 0.45 12.07 17.49
N PHE A 232 1.70 12.19 17.06
CA PHE A 232 2.67 11.12 17.23
C PHE A 232 3.98 11.65 17.78
N ALA A 233 4.69 10.84 18.57
CA ALA A 233 6.00 11.19 19.09
C ALA A 233 7.07 10.18 18.70
N VAL A 234 8.28 10.69 18.42
CA VAL A 234 9.50 9.91 18.18
C VAL A 234 10.63 10.62 18.91
N ASN A 235 11.44 9.89 19.68
CA ASN A 235 12.58 10.46 20.41
C ASN A 235 12.20 11.65 21.31
N GLY A 236 11.00 11.62 21.90
CA GLY A 236 10.48 12.70 22.75
C GLY A 236 10.01 13.95 22.01
N VAL A 237 10.08 13.99 20.68
CA VAL A 237 9.55 15.08 19.84
C VAL A 237 8.15 14.70 19.38
N SER A 238 7.17 15.58 19.61
CA SER A 238 5.77 15.39 19.20
C SER A 238 5.46 16.11 17.89
N PHE A 239 4.63 15.48 17.08
CA PHE A 239 4.21 15.90 15.75
C PHE A 239 2.69 15.80 15.61
N TYR A 240 2.09 16.58 14.71
CA TYR A 240 0.65 16.62 14.50
C TYR A 240 0.29 16.49 13.02
N ILE A 241 -0.71 15.65 12.72
CA ILE A 241 -1.27 15.45 11.39
C ILE A 241 -2.76 15.81 11.44
N ASP A 242 -3.14 16.79 10.62
CA ASP A 242 -4.54 17.09 10.34
C ASP A 242 -5.05 16.15 9.23
N SER A 243 -6.07 15.36 9.54
CA SER A 243 -6.66 14.42 8.58
C SER A 243 -7.49 15.09 7.49
N HIS A 244 -7.93 16.33 7.70
CA HIS A 244 -8.73 17.07 6.72
C HIS A 244 -7.87 17.62 5.59
N SER A 245 -6.64 18.06 5.89
CA SER A 245 -5.70 18.55 4.87
C SER A 245 -5.14 17.46 3.96
N LEU A 246 -5.30 16.18 4.34
CA LEU A 246 -4.90 15.03 3.53
C LEU A 246 -5.89 14.71 2.38
N GLN A 247 -7.07 15.34 2.32
CA GLN A 247 -8.12 14.99 1.34
C GLN A 247 -8.00 15.74 0.00
N ASP A 248 -7.21 16.82 -0.09
CA ASP A 248 -7.31 17.79 -1.20
C ASP A 248 -6.18 17.77 -2.26
N ASN A 249 -5.31 16.77 -2.32
CA ASN A 249 -4.18 16.78 -3.29
C ASN A 249 -3.91 15.43 -3.98
N ILE A 250 -4.87 14.96 -4.78
CA ILE A 250 -4.59 14.03 -5.90
C ILE A 250 -4.45 14.86 -7.18
N VAL A 251 -3.25 15.36 -7.43
CA VAL A 251 -2.80 15.72 -8.79
C VAL A 251 -1.48 14.99 -9.02
N GLU A 252 -1.50 14.07 -10.00
CA GLU A 252 -0.31 13.43 -10.54
C GLU A 252 0.57 14.50 -11.21
N ASN A 253 1.82 14.66 -10.76
CA ASN A 253 2.88 15.05 -11.67
C ASN A 253 4.28 14.75 -11.12
N ASN A 254 5.14 14.42 -12.07
CA ASN A 254 6.51 13.94 -11.91
C ASN A 254 7.37 14.85 -11.04
N GLY A 255 8.01 14.29 -10.01
CA GLY A 255 9.02 14.98 -9.22
C GLY A 255 8.94 14.62 -7.74
N ILE A 256 10.10 14.45 -7.13
CA ILE A 256 10.25 14.11 -5.71
C ILE A 256 9.43 15.09 -4.86
N LYS A 257 8.49 14.56 -4.08
CA LYS A 257 7.78 15.32 -3.03
C LYS A 257 8.72 15.46 -1.85
N VAL A 258 9.33 16.62 -1.70
CA VAL A 258 9.92 17.02 -0.41
C VAL A 258 8.79 17.62 0.40
N ILE A 259 8.46 16.98 1.51
CA ILE A 259 7.66 17.62 2.55
C ILE A 259 8.63 18.53 3.28
N ASP A 260 8.62 19.83 2.96
CA ASP A 260 9.34 20.80 3.77
C ASP A 260 8.60 20.90 5.10
N PHE A 261 9.25 20.36 6.14
CA PHE A 261 8.85 20.56 7.51
C PHE A 261 9.47 21.88 7.95
N ASP A 262 8.68 22.96 7.93
CA ASP A 262 9.08 24.16 8.66
C ASP A 262 8.83 23.89 10.15
N VAL A 263 9.91 23.76 10.91
CA VAL A 263 9.86 23.48 12.35
C VAL A 263 10.03 24.80 13.09
N ASP A 264 8.98 25.61 13.10
CA ASP A 264 8.88 26.77 13.97
C ASP A 264 7.98 26.41 15.16
N ASN A 265 8.52 26.51 16.38
CA ASN A 265 7.79 26.37 17.65
C ASN A 265 7.08 25.02 17.89
N ASN A 266 7.70 23.88 17.55
CA ASN A 266 7.17 22.52 17.79
C ASN A 266 5.82 22.23 17.08
N ILE A 267 5.51 22.95 16.01
CA ILE A 267 4.37 22.68 15.14
C ILE A 267 4.94 22.28 13.78
N ILE A 268 4.66 21.06 13.33
CA ILE A 268 4.80 20.75 11.91
C ILE A 268 3.60 21.38 11.20
N THR A 269 3.85 22.46 10.45
CA THR A 269 2.96 22.89 9.39
C THR A 269 3.57 22.47 8.06
N GLY A 270 2.99 21.46 7.42
CA GLY A 270 3.37 21.08 6.06
C GLY A 270 2.56 21.89 5.05
N SER A 271 3.24 22.61 4.15
CA SER A 271 2.67 23.05 2.88
C SER A 271 3.26 22.19 1.76
N ILE A 272 2.39 21.74 0.84
CA ILE A 272 2.81 21.00 -0.35
C ILE A 272 3.24 22.06 -1.39
N ASN A 273 4.55 22.31 -1.51
CA ASN A 273 5.08 23.19 -2.54
C ASN A 273 5.41 22.40 -3.81
N TYR A 274 4.86 22.85 -4.94
CA TYR A 274 5.21 22.35 -6.27
C TYR A 274 6.46 23.08 -6.75
N TYR A 275 7.57 22.38 -6.94
CA TYR A 275 8.70 22.92 -7.69
C TYR A 275 8.39 22.90 -9.19
N ASN A 276 7.65 23.91 -9.64
CA ASN A 276 7.94 24.70 -10.84
C ASN A 276 6.96 25.89 -10.90
N SER A 277 7.53 27.09 -10.82
CA SER A 277 6.91 28.43 -10.74
C SER A 277 6.45 28.89 -9.34
N ILE A 278 7.05 30.01 -8.93
CA ILE A 278 6.78 30.76 -7.70
C ILE A 278 5.35 31.30 -7.76
N ILE A 279 4.48 30.89 -6.83
CA ILE A 279 3.25 31.61 -6.52
C ILE A 279 3.19 31.83 -5.00
N ASN A 280 3.51 33.06 -4.60
CA ASN A 280 3.35 33.54 -3.24
C ASN A 280 1.86 33.68 -2.90
N THR A 281 1.38 33.04 -1.83
CA THR A 281 0.17 33.49 -1.14
C THR A 281 0.43 33.60 0.36
N ARG A 282 0.66 34.84 0.83
CA ARG A 282 0.64 35.18 2.25
C ARG A 282 -0.80 35.48 2.67
N ARG A 283 -1.31 34.84 3.71
CA ARG A 283 -2.31 35.45 4.60
C ARG A 283 -2.01 35.12 6.06
N PRO A 284 -1.96 36.12 6.96
CA PRO A 284 -1.75 35.91 8.38
C PRO A 284 -3.08 35.59 9.08
N ILE A 285 -3.09 34.61 9.98
CA ILE A 285 -4.14 34.48 11.00
C ILE A 285 -3.57 34.96 12.34
N GLN A 286 -4.05 36.12 12.79
CA GLN A 286 -3.75 36.64 14.12
C GLN A 286 -4.69 36.01 15.18
N LYS A 287 -4.08 35.59 16.29
CA LYS A 287 -4.59 35.52 17.69
C LYS A 287 -6.08 35.25 17.94
N ILE A 288 -6.36 34.11 18.60
CA ILE A 288 -7.25 34.10 19.78
C ILE A 288 -6.68 33.13 20.82
N LEU A 289 -5.98 33.65 21.83
CA LEU A 289 -5.93 33.08 23.18
C LEU A 289 -5.76 34.24 24.17
N LYS A 290 -6.83 34.56 24.90
CA LYS A 290 -6.76 35.15 26.24
C LYS A 290 -7.78 34.41 27.10
N LYS A 291 -7.25 33.88 28.21
CA LYS A 291 -7.84 33.40 29.48
C LYS A 291 -9.34 33.10 29.49
#